data_AF-A0A7W0FZL4-F1
#
_entry.id   AF-A0A7W0FZL4-F1
#
_cell.length_a   1.000
_cell.length_b   1.000
_cell.length_c   1.000
_cell.angle_alpha   90.00
_cell.angle_beta   90.00
_cell.angle_gamma   90.00
#
_symmetry.space_group_name_H-M   'P 1'
#
loop_
_entity.id
_entity.type
_entity.pdbx_description
1 polymer ?
#
loop_
_entity_poly.entity_id
_entity_poly.type
_entity_poly.pdbx_seq_one_letter_code
_entity_poly.pdbx_strand_id
1 'polypeptide(L)'
;MPSEEVNQVTREEWRELGFFYDFDEKSPRWIFVGSRSGLLKFRDLLIDYANNPRNEGLSEHEHYGPYMYLELMTWSEADITEHAICGTLSDFKRLAEMVEGKLGPCNAGDGFSIGAEYAEGSDAVIEFEVRDEGFDPASADPLLSSKEI
;
A
#
# COMPACT_ATOMS: atom_id res chain seq x y z
N MET A 1 -2.43 -7.59 24.72
CA MET A 1 -1.31 -7.90 23.81
C MET A 1 -1.62 -9.22 23.15
N PRO A 2 -1.48 -9.32 21.82
CA PRO A 2 -1.65 -10.60 21.11
C PRO A 2 -0.69 -11.66 21.64
N SER A 3 -0.97 -12.94 21.41
CA SER A 3 -0.01 -14.00 21.71
C SER A 3 1.17 -13.93 20.74
N GLU A 4 2.32 -14.49 21.13
CA GLU A 4 3.49 -14.54 20.24
C GLU A 4 3.21 -15.32 18.95
N GLU A 5 2.32 -16.32 19.01
CA GLU A 5 1.85 -17.05 17.83
C GLU A 5 1.09 -16.13 16.87
N VAL A 6 0.21 -15.26 17.38
CA VAL A 6 -0.50 -14.27 16.56
C VAL A 6 0.47 -13.25 15.97
N ASN A 7 1.41 -12.73 16.78
CA ASN A 7 2.45 -11.81 16.30
C ASN A 7 3.29 -12.43 15.17
N GLN A 8 3.62 -13.72 15.28
CA GLN A 8 4.38 -14.42 14.26
C GLN A 8 3.61 -14.54 12.94
N VAL A 9 2.31 -14.86 12.99
CA VAL A 9 1.44 -14.87 11.80
C VAL A 9 1.39 -13.48 11.16
N THR A 10 1.18 -12.41 11.96
CA THR A 10 1.19 -11.04 11.45
C THR A 10 2.52 -10.66 10.78
N ARG A 11 3.66 -11.10 11.32
CA ARG A 11 4.98 -10.89 10.68
C ARG A 11 5.08 -11.60 9.33
N GLU A 12 4.52 -12.81 9.23
CA GLU A 12 4.51 -13.59 7.99
C GLU A 12 3.63 -12.93 6.92
N GLU A 13 2.44 -12.47 7.29
CA GLU A 13 1.53 -11.73 6.41
C GLU A 13 2.18 -10.45 5.87
N TRP A 14 2.91 -9.68 6.71
CA TRP A 14 3.67 -8.53 6.25
C TRP A 14 4.76 -8.89 5.23
N ARG A 15 5.47 -10.00 5.42
CA ARG A 15 6.52 -10.46 4.49
C ARG A 15 5.94 -11.00 3.19
N GLU A 16 4.77 -11.65 3.26
CA GLU A 16 4.02 -12.10 2.10
C GLU A 16 3.54 -10.89 1.28
N LEU A 17 2.95 -9.89 1.93
CA LEU A 17 2.59 -8.62 1.31
C LEU A 17 3.81 -7.90 0.72
N GLY A 18 4.96 -7.99 1.41
CA GLY A 18 6.28 -7.50 0.99
C GLY A 18 6.55 -6.02 1.25
N PHE A 19 5.57 -5.29 1.78
CA PHE A 19 5.74 -3.93 2.27
C PHE A 19 4.87 -3.72 3.50
N PHE A 20 5.23 -2.75 4.32
CA PHE A 20 4.41 -2.25 5.41
C PHE A 20 3.60 -1.07 4.90
N TYR A 21 2.39 -0.91 5.43
CA TYR A 21 1.61 0.31 5.20
C TYR A 21 1.02 0.86 6.50
N ASP A 22 0.78 2.17 6.51
CA ASP A 22 -0.03 2.87 7.53
C ASP A 22 -0.69 4.11 6.92
N PHE A 23 -1.66 4.70 7.61
CA PHE A 23 -2.24 5.99 7.24
C PHE A 23 -1.92 7.04 8.30
N ASP A 24 -1.26 8.14 7.90
CA ASP A 24 -1.00 9.27 8.79
C ASP A 24 -2.14 10.30 8.73
N GLU A 25 -3.04 10.23 9.71
CA GLU A 25 -4.17 11.14 9.85
C GLU A 25 -3.77 12.62 10.03
N LYS A 26 -2.57 12.90 10.57
CA LYS A 26 -2.14 14.30 10.82
C LYS A 26 -1.70 15.01 9.56
N SER A 27 -1.26 14.26 8.58
CA SER A 27 -0.86 14.76 7.27
C SER A 27 -1.31 13.72 6.26
N PRO A 28 -2.62 13.76 5.91
CA PRO A 28 -3.36 12.68 5.25
C PRO A 28 -2.57 12.02 4.13
N ARG A 29 -2.00 10.86 4.44
CA ARG A 29 -1.25 10.07 3.47
C ARG A 29 -1.19 8.62 3.87
N TRP A 30 -1.30 7.77 2.87
CA TRP A 30 -0.88 6.38 2.99
C TRP A 30 0.63 6.31 2.88
N ILE A 31 1.29 5.70 3.85
CA ILE A 31 2.75 5.50 3.87
C ILE A 31 3.01 4.04 3.54
N PHE A 32 3.80 3.78 2.52
CA PHE A 32 4.25 2.45 2.09
C PHE A 32 5.75 2.34 2.32
N VAL A 33 6.18 1.38 3.14
CA VAL A 33 7.60 1.19 3.48
C VAL A 33 8.03 -0.21 3.08
N GLY A 34 9.05 -0.32 2.24
CA GLY A 34 9.51 -1.62 1.77
C GLY A 34 10.78 -1.53 0.95
N SER A 35 11.38 -2.68 0.65
CA SER A 35 12.39 -2.73 -0.41
C SER A 35 11.78 -2.37 -1.76
N ARG A 36 12.60 -2.05 -2.75
CA ARG A 36 12.09 -1.79 -4.10
C ARG A 36 11.33 -3.01 -4.65
N SER A 37 11.86 -4.23 -4.48
CA SER A 37 11.15 -5.46 -4.87
C SER A 37 9.85 -5.68 -4.08
N GLY A 38 9.84 -5.32 -2.79
CA GLY A 38 8.66 -5.40 -1.93
C GLY A 38 7.57 -4.42 -2.34
N LEU A 39 7.91 -3.16 -2.58
CA LEU A 39 6.99 -2.12 -3.03
C LEU A 39 6.43 -2.38 -4.44
N LEU A 40 7.16 -3.10 -5.31
CA LEU A 40 6.61 -3.56 -6.59
C LEU A 40 5.46 -4.58 -6.42
N LYS A 41 5.32 -5.23 -5.27
CA LYS A 41 4.13 -6.06 -5.03
C LYS A 41 2.86 -5.21 -4.94
N PHE A 42 2.92 -3.96 -4.47
CA PHE A 42 1.75 -3.07 -4.52
C PHE A 42 1.31 -2.80 -5.96
N ARG A 43 2.27 -2.61 -6.89
CA ARG A 43 2.00 -2.53 -8.32
C ARG A 43 1.29 -3.80 -8.80
N ASP A 44 1.77 -4.97 -8.41
CA ASP A 44 1.16 -6.25 -8.79
C ASP A 44 -0.29 -6.36 -8.25
N LEU A 45 -0.55 -5.97 -7.00
CA LEU A 45 -1.91 -5.94 -6.41
C LEU A 45 -2.87 -5.06 -7.21
N LEU A 46 -2.42 -3.86 -7.61
CA LEU A 46 -3.22 -2.96 -8.45
C LEU A 46 -3.58 -3.59 -9.80
N ILE A 47 -2.63 -4.29 -10.42
CA ILE A 47 -2.84 -4.98 -11.71
C ILE A 47 -3.79 -6.18 -11.55
N ASP A 48 -3.62 -6.97 -10.49
CA ASP A 48 -4.46 -8.13 -10.21
C ASP A 48 -5.89 -7.71 -9.94
N TYR A 49 -6.10 -6.69 -9.09
CA TYR A 49 -7.40 -6.09 -8.83
C TYR A 49 -8.04 -5.58 -10.13
N ALA A 50 -7.29 -4.85 -10.96
CA ALA A 50 -7.78 -4.27 -12.21
C ALA A 50 -8.07 -5.29 -13.32
N ASN A 51 -7.50 -6.50 -13.23
CA ASN A 51 -7.70 -7.57 -14.21
C ASN A 51 -8.77 -8.58 -13.78
N ASN A 52 -9.28 -8.48 -12.55
CA ASN A 52 -10.38 -9.30 -12.07
C ASN A 52 -11.74 -8.69 -12.50
N PRO A 53 -12.49 -9.32 -13.44
CA PRO A 53 -13.76 -8.76 -13.92
C PRO A 53 -14.84 -8.65 -12.84
N ARG A 54 -14.69 -9.34 -11.70
CA ARG A 54 -15.63 -9.21 -10.57
C ARG A 54 -15.59 -7.82 -9.96
N ASN A 55 -14.48 -7.11 -10.12
CA ASN A 55 -14.25 -5.82 -9.49
C ASN A 55 -14.78 -4.66 -10.35
N GLU A 56 -15.50 -4.92 -11.46
CA GLU A 56 -16.05 -3.87 -12.32
C GLU A 56 -17.24 -3.12 -11.68
N GLY A 57 -17.90 -3.73 -10.69
CA GLY A 57 -19.03 -3.12 -9.98
C GLY A 57 -18.62 -1.93 -9.12
N LEU A 58 -19.48 -0.91 -9.05
CA LEU A 58 -19.30 0.20 -8.12
C LEU A 58 -19.31 -0.31 -6.68
N SER A 59 -18.36 0.16 -5.86
CA SER A 59 -18.15 -0.26 -4.47
C SER A 59 -17.64 -1.70 -4.30
N GLU A 60 -17.32 -2.43 -5.37
CA GLU A 60 -16.48 -3.62 -5.21
C GLU A 60 -15.14 -3.20 -4.62
N HIS A 61 -14.61 -4.00 -3.70
CA HIS A 61 -13.40 -3.66 -2.96
C HIS A 61 -12.66 -4.91 -2.49
N GLU A 62 -11.35 -4.76 -2.30
CA GLU A 62 -10.50 -5.78 -1.68
C GLU A 62 -9.62 -5.12 -0.61
N HIS A 63 -9.44 -5.84 0.49
CA HIS A 63 -8.60 -5.43 1.61
C HIS A 63 -7.29 -6.23 1.61
N TYR A 64 -6.20 -5.56 1.94
CA TYR A 64 -4.86 -6.15 1.90
C TYR A 64 -4.12 -6.01 3.22
N GLY A 65 -3.22 -6.98 3.46
CA GLY A 65 -2.34 -7.02 4.63
C GLY A 65 -3.00 -7.51 5.92
N PRO A 66 -2.20 -7.67 6.98
CA PRO A 66 -2.63 -8.33 8.22
C PRO A 66 -3.76 -7.61 8.96
N TYR A 67 -3.84 -6.28 8.80
CA TYR A 67 -4.86 -5.47 9.45
C TYR A 67 -6.04 -5.13 8.55
N MET A 68 -5.98 -5.50 7.26
CA MET A 68 -7.08 -5.31 6.30
C MET A 68 -7.53 -3.84 6.14
N TYR A 69 -6.67 -2.87 6.48
CA TYR A 69 -6.99 -1.44 6.37
C TYR A 69 -6.70 -0.88 4.99
N LEU A 70 -5.71 -1.42 4.28
CA LEU A 70 -5.44 -0.98 2.91
C LEU A 70 -6.53 -1.54 2.01
N GLU A 71 -7.38 -0.65 1.50
CA GLU A 71 -8.50 -1.00 0.63
C GLU A 71 -8.28 -0.43 -0.78
N LEU A 72 -8.49 -1.28 -1.79
CA LEU A 72 -8.71 -0.83 -3.17
C LEU A 72 -10.20 -0.92 -3.47
N MET A 73 -10.81 0.18 -3.91
CA MET A 73 -12.25 0.24 -4.17
C MET A 73 -12.54 0.73 -5.59
N THR A 74 -13.40 0.00 -6.29
CA THR A 74 -13.92 0.44 -7.58
C THR A 74 -14.91 1.58 -7.39
N TRP A 75 -14.58 2.73 -7.98
CA TRP A 75 -15.39 3.94 -7.92
C TRP A 75 -15.55 4.59 -9.30
N SER A 76 -16.38 5.63 -9.38
CA SER A 76 -16.63 6.35 -10.64
C SER A 76 -15.45 7.19 -11.12
N GLU A 77 -14.57 7.58 -10.21
CA GLU A 77 -13.38 8.40 -10.46
C GLU A 77 -12.27 8.03 -9.48
N ALA A 78 -11.03 8.36 -9.85
CA ALA A 78 -9.88 8.15 -8.99
C ALA A 78 -9.97 9.05 -7.75
N ASP A 79 -9.67 8.49 -6.57
CA ASP A 79 -9.58 9.24 -5.32
C ASP A 79 -8.64 8.54 -4.33
N ILE A 80 -8.13 9.28 -3.34
CA ILE A 80 -7.32 8.76 -2.23
C ILE A 80 -7.92 9.32 -0.95
N THR A 81 -8.43 8.42 -0.12
CA THR A 81 -9.07 8.74 1.16
C THR A 81 -8.33 8.07 2.31
N GLU A 82 -8.74 8.33 3.54
CA GLU A 82 -8.26 7.61 4.73
C GLU A 82 -8.66 6.12 4.76
N HIS A 83 -9.67 5.72 3.98
CA HIS A 83 -10.20 4.37 4.00
C HIS A 83 -9.73 3.54 2.79
N ALA A 84 -9.64 4.18 1.61
CA ALA A 84 -9.40 3.46 0.37
C ALA A 84 -8.64 4.30 -0.65
N ILE A 85 -7.97 3.58 -1.55
CA ILE A 85 -7.52 4.09 -2.85
C ILE A 85 -8.59 3.69 -3.86
N CYS A 86 -9.25 4.68 -4.44
CA CYS A 86 -10.44 4.51 -5.27
C CYS A 86 -10.12 4.77 -6.74
N GLY A 87 -10.85 4.12 -7.64
CA GLY A 87 -10.80 4.45 -9.06
C GLY A 87 -11.52 3.45 -9.94
N THR A 88 -11.52 3.69 -11.24
CA THR A 88 -11.91 2.66 -12.21
C THR A 88 -10.80 1.61 -12.33
N LEU A 89 -11.11 0.45 -12.94
CA LEU A 89 -10.06 -0.55 -13.25
C LEU A 89 -8.95 0.03 -14.15
N SER A 90 -9.27 0.99 -15.02
CA SER A 90 -8.27 1.70 -15.83
C SER A 90 -7.41 2.65 -14.99
N ASP A 91 -7.98 3.28 -13.96
CA ASP A 91 -7.23 4.12 -13.03
C ASP A 91 -6.23 3.30 -12.21
N PHE A 92 -6.61 2.11 -11.75
CA PHE A 92 -5.68 1.22 -11.04
C PHE A 92 -4.52 0.78 -11.93
N LYS A 93 -4.75 0.53 -13.23
CA LYS A 93 -3.66 0.25 -14.19
C LYS A 93 -2.74 1.46 -14.36
N ARG A 94 -3.30 2.66 -14.45
CA ARG A 94 -2.52 3.90 -14.51
C ARG A 94 -1.72 4.14 -13.22
N LEU A 95 -2.29 3.86 -12.06
CA LEU A 95 -1.58 3.95 -10.78
C LEU A 95 -0.42 2.96 -10.72
N ALA A 96 -0.63 1.73 -11.19
CA ALA A 96 0.42 0.71 -11.27
C ALA A 96 1.60 1.18 -12.14
N GLU A 97 1.33 1.79 -13.29
CA GLU A 97 2.36 2.39 -14.16
C GLU A 97 3.10 3.54 -13.48
N MET A 98 2.40 4.39 -12.71
CA MET A 98 3.03 5.46 -11.94
C MET A 98 3.96 4.92 -10.85
N VAL A 99 3.52 3.90 -10.11
CA VAL A 99 4.34 3.23 -9.09
C VAL A 99 5.59 2.64 -9.73
N GLU A 100 5.45 1.86 -10.79
CA GLU A 100 6.59 1.25 -11.49
C GLU A 100 7.57 2.30 -12.04
N GLY A 101 7.04 3.34 -12.69
CA GLY A 101 7.85 4.40 -13.29
C GLY A 101 8.62 5.23 -12.26
N LYS A 102 8.00 5.54 -11.11
CA LYS A 102 8.66 6.31 -10.04
C LYS A 102 9.61 5.46 -9.20
N LEU A 103 9.27 4.19 -8.97
CA LEU A 103 10.06 3.28 -8.16
C LEU A 103 11.30 2.73 -8.89
N GLY A 104 11.24 2.60 -10.22
CA GLY A 104 12.34 2.12 -11.06
C GLY A 104 13.71 2.79 -10.81
N PRO A 105 13.80 4.14 -10.81
CA PRO A 105 15.06 4.86 -10.57
C PRO A 105 15.43 5.03 -9.09
N CYS A 106 14.56 4.67 -8.14
CA CYS A 106 14.83 4.86 -6.72
C CYS A 106 15.88 3.87 -6.16
N ASN A 107 16.66 4.35 -5.21
CA ASN A 107 17.60 3.61 -4.38
C ASN A 107 17.08 3.52 -2.94
N ALA A 108 17.72 2.69 -2.13
CA ALA A 108 17.45 2.66 -0.69
C ALA A 108 17.70 4.04 -0.06
N GLY A 109 16.77 4.51 0.76
CA GLY A 109 16.77 5.84 1.36
C GLY A 109 16.02 6.91 0.56
N ASP A 110 15.66 6.64 -0.69
CA ASP A 110 14.81 7.53 -1.48
C ASP A 110 13.35 7.42 -1.03
N GLY A 111 12.57 8.44 -1.36
CA GLY A 111 11.11 8.42 -1.23
C GLY A 111 10.45 9.25 -2.32
N PHE A 112 9.19 8.93 -2.59
CA PHE A 112 8.37 9.67 -3.55
C PHE A 112 6.90 9.62 -3.16
N SER A 113 6.11 10.54 -3.70
CA SER A 113 4.66 10.54 -3.52
C SER A 113 3.90 10.48 -4.85
N ILE A 114 2.65 10.03 -4.79
CA ILE A 114 1.66 10.08 -5.86
C ILE A 114 0.41 10.73 -5.26
N GLY A 115 -0.05 11.85 -5.84
CA GLY A 115 -1.23 12.58 -5.38
C GLY A 115 -2.05 13.07 -6.56
N ALA A 116 -1.99 14.37 -6.84
CA ALA A 116 -2.79 15.03 -7.88
C ALA A 116 -2.60 14.45 -9.30
N GLU A 117 -1.46 13.81 -9.59
CA GLU A 117 -1.25 13.11 -10.85
C GLU A 117 -2.10 11.83 -10.99
N TYR A 118 -2.51 11.23 -9.87
CA TYR A 118 -3.45 10.12 -9.84
C TYR A 118 -4.89 10.62 -9.79
N ALA A 119 -5.19 11.47 -8.82
CA ALA A 119 -6.54 11.96 -8.55
C ALA A 119 -6.48 13.45 -8.17
N GLU A 120 -6.97 14.31 -9.06
CA GLU A 120 -7.00 15.76 -8.82
C GLU A 120 -8.03 16.07 -7.74
N GLY A 121 -7.58 16.67 -6.63
CA GLY A 121 -8.46 17.08 -5.53
C GLY A 121 -8.64 16.06 -4.42
N SER A 122 -7.92 14.93 -4.44
CA SER A 122 -7.91 14.00 -3.31
C SER A 122 -7.39 14.66 -2.03
N ASP A 123 -8.02 14.28 -0.92
CA ASP A 123 -7.66 14.78 0.42
C ASP A 123 -6.36 14.17 0.95
N ALA A 124 -5.92 13.05 0.37
CA ALA A 124 -4.70 12.35 0.76
C ALA A 124 -3.77 12.05 -0.43
N VAL A 125 -2.54 11.66 -0.11
CA VAL A 125 -1.53 11.18 -1.07
C VAL A 125 -1.02 9.79 -0.70
N ILE A 126 -0.36 9.11 -1.63
CA ILE A 126 0.38 7.89 -1.35
C ILE A 126 1.87 8.22 -1.31
N GLU A 127 2.54 7.94 -0.21
CA GLU A 127 3.97 8.15 -0.01
C GLU A 127 4.68 6.79 0.06
N PHE A 128 5.83 6.70 -0.61
CA PHE A 128 6.68 5.52 -0.66
C PHE A 128 8.02 5.84 -0.03
N GLU A 129 8.45 5.00 0.92
CA GLU A 129 9.78 5.02 1.52
C GLU A 129 10.54 3.76 1.09
N VAL A 130 11.58 3.94 0.28
CA VAL A 130 12.36 2.82 -0.26
C VAL A 130 13.45 2.42 0.73
N ARG A 131 13.46 1.15 1.12
CA ARG A 131 14.44 0.53 2.01
C ARG A 131 15.36 -0.42 1.24
N ASP A 132 16.40 -0.90 1.90
CA ASP A 132 17.30 -1.91 1.34
C ASP A 132 16.56 -3.21 1.00
N GLU A 133 17.06 -3.99 0.02
CA GLU A 133 16.44 -5.26 -0.41
C GLU A 133 16.29 -6.31 0.70
N GLY A 134 17.08 -6.20 1.78
CA GLY A 134 16.97 -7.07 2.97
C GLY A 134 16.05 -6.56 4.06
N PHE A 135 15.32 -5.46 3.83
CA PHE A 135 14.39 -4.88 4.80
C PHE A 135 13.24 -5.86 5.11
N ASP A 136 12.93 -6.03 6.40
CA ASP A 136 11.79 -6.81 6.87
C ASP A 136 10.59 -5.87 7.10
N PRO A 137 9.52 -5.93 6.28
CA PRO A 137 8.35 -5.07 6.42
C PRO A 137 7.73 -5.12 7.82
N ALA A 138 7.73 -6.30 8.45
CA ALA A 138 7.17 -6.47 9.78
C ALA A 138 7.91 -5.67 10.87
N SER A 139 9.16 -5.24 10.61
CA SER A 139 9.94 -4.41 11.53
C SER A 139 9.48 -2.95 11.59
N ALA A 140 8.69 -2.49 10.60
CA ALA A 140 8.08 -1.16 10.61
C ALA A 140 6.77 -1.10 11.39
N ASP A 141 6.20 -2.24 11.77
CA ASP A 141 4.95 -2.29 12.50
C ASP A 141 5.14 -1.90 13.98
N PRO A 142 4.54 -0.79 14.45
CA PRO A 142 4.63 -0.36 15.85
C PRO A 142 4.04 -1.35 16.85
N LEU A 143 3.08 -2.18 16.44
CA LEU A 143 2.44 -3.17 17.31
C LEU A 143 3.33 -4.39 17.53
N LEU A 144 4.14 -4.76 16.53
CA LEU A 144 5.10 -5.86 16.59
C LEU A 144 6.45 -5.46 17.17
N SER A 145 6.80 -4.17 17.13
CA SER A 145 8.05 -3.62 17.66
C SER A 145 8.04 -3.37 19.17
N SER A 146 7.00 -3.85 19.88
CA SER A 146 6.91 -3.89 21.33
C SER A 146 8.09 -4.66 21.94
N LYS A 147 9.17 -3.94 22.28
CA LYS A 147 10.18 -4.42 23.22
C LYS A 147 9.47 -4.75 24.54
N GLU A 148 9.76 -5.93 25.07
CA GLU A 148 9.57 -6.21 26.49
C GLU A 148 10.09 -5.01 27.31
N ILE A 149 9.20 -4.34 28.05
CA ILE A 149 9.57 -3.40 29.12
C ILE A 149 9.72 -4.21 30.40
#